data_AF-A0A3D5WMC7-F1
#
_entry.id   AF-A0A3D5WMC7-F1
#
_cell.length_a   1.000
_cell.length_b   1.000
_cell.length_c   1.000
_cell.angle_alpha   90.00
_cell.angle_beta   90.00
_cell.angle_gamma   90.00
#
_symmetry.space_group_name_H-M   'P 1'
#
loop_
_entity.id
_entity.type
_entity.pdbx_description
1 polymer ?
#
loop_
_entity_poly.entity_id
_entity_poly.type
_entity_poly.pdbx_seq_one_letter_code
_entity_poly.pdbx_strand_id
1 'polypeptide(L)' 'SNMLMIGPTGCGKTYLVKTLARLLQVPLAITDATSLTEAGYIGDDVESVLSKLLAAADNDVEKAERGIVFIDEID' A
#
# COMPACT_ATOMS: atom_id res chain seq x y z
N SER A 1 4.04 11.28 4.19
CA SER A 1 5.16 11.52 3.25
C SER A 1 5.00 10.62 2.05
N ASN A 2 5.35 11.08 0.85
CA ASN A 2 5.17 10.31 -0.39
C ASN A 2 6.53 10.06 -1.05
N MET A 3 6.72 8.86 -1.61
CA MET A 3 7.95 8.46 -2.29
C MET A 3 7.60 7.71 -3.58
N LEU A 4 8.33 8.01 -4.65
CA LEU A 4 8.28 7.25 -5.91
C LEU A 4 9.52 6.36 -6.00
N MET A 5 9.32 5.07 -6.22
CA MET A 5 10.40 4.09 -6.37
C MET A 5 10.55 3.67 -7.84
N ILE A 6 11.68 4.01 -8.46
CA ILE A 6 11.98 3.64 -9.85
C ILE A 6 13.00 2.51 -9.87
N GLY A 7 12.71 1.44 -10.62
CA GLY A 7 13.62 0.32 -10.84
C GLY A 7 12.97 -0.81 -11.63
N PRO A 8 13.75 -1.72 -12.23
CA PRO A 8 13.22 -2.80 -13.05
C PRO A 8 12.39 -3.80 -12.22
N THR A 9 11.62 -4.65 -12.91
CA THR A 9 10.92 -5.78 -12.29
C THR A 9 11.94 -6.70 -11.59
N GLY A 10 11.61 -7.18 -10.39
CA GLY A 10 12.47 -8.08 -9.63
C GLY A 10 13.65 -7.43 -8.88
N CYS A 11 13.82 -6.10 -8.89
CA CYS A 11 14.89 -5.45 -8.12
C CYS A 11 14.62 -5.36 -6.59
N GLY A 12 13.49 -5.89 -6.12
CA GLY A 12 13.18 -5.99 -4.70
C GLY A 12 12.41 -4.80 -4.10
N LYS A 13 11.74 -3.96 -4.90
CA LYS A 13 10.91 -2.83 -4.42
C LYS A 13 9.92 -3.26 -3.33
N THR A 14 9.11 -4.28 -3.63
CA THR A 14 8.14 -4.85 -2.69
C THR A 14 8.81 -5.41 -1.42
N TYR A 15 10.00 -6.04 -1.55
CA TYR A 15 10.76 -6.56 -0.41
C TYR A 15 11.28 -5.42 0.49
N LEU A 16 11.79 -4.34 -0.12
CA LEU A 16 12.25 -3.16 0.60
C LEU A 16 11.14 -2.58 1.46
N VAL A 17 9.95 -2.36 0.88
CA VAL A 17 8.82 -1.77 1.60
C VAL A 17 8.30 -2.68 2.71
N LYS A 18 8.15 -3.99 2.45
CA LYS A 18 7.80 -4.96 3.49
C LYS A 18 8.82 -5.00 4.63
N THR A 19 10.09 -4.79 4.33
CA THR A 19 11.16 -4.75 5.33
C THR A 19 11.12 -3.45 6.13
N LEU A 20 10.90 -2.31 5.46
CA LEU A 20 10.75 -1.02 6.12
C LEU A 20 9.56 -1.01 7.09
N ALA A 21 8.39 -1.50 6.68
CA ALA A 21 7.21 -1.59 7.53
C ALA A 21 7.47 -2.45 8.79
N ARG A 22 8.15 -3.59 8.63
CA ARG A 22 8.55 -4.46 9.75
C ARG A 22 9.54 -3.78 10.70
N LEU A 23 10.52 -3.05 10.17
CA LEU A 23 11.51 -2.33 10.98
C LEU A 23 10.87 -1.18 11.77
N LEU A 24 9.93 -0.46 11.15
CA LEU A 24 9.20 0.64 11.77
C LEU A 24 8.02 0.19 12.65
N GLN A 25 7.63 -1.10 12.56
CA GLN A 25 6.48 -1.68 13.27
C GLN A 25 5.16 -0.94 12.97
N VAL A 26 4.95 -0.57 11.70
CA VAL A 26 3.74 0.13 11.24
C VAL A 26 2.90 -0.75 10.31
N PRO A 27 1.57 -0.55 10.26
CA PRO A 27 0.70 -1.25 9.31
C PRO A 27 1.13 -1.04 7.86
N LEU A 28 0.91 -2.04 7.01
CA LEU A 28 1.25 -1.98 5.59
C LEU A 28 0.10 -2.50 4.73
N ALA A 29 -0.35 -1.68 3.78
CA ALA A 29 -1.22 -2.09 2.69
C ALA A 29 -0.43 -2.09 1.38
N ILE A 30 -0.56 -3.16 0.60
CA ILE A 30 0.02 -3.28 -0.73
C ILE A 30 -1.12 -3.43 -1.73
N THR A 31 -1.08 -2.65 -2.81
CA THR A 31 -2.02 -2.73 -3.92
C THR A 31 -1.28 -2.59 -5.24
N ASP A 32 -1.89 -3.11 -6.30
CA ASP A 32 -1.45 -2.94 -7.68
C ASP A 32 -2.24 -1.79 -8.32
N ALA A 33 -1.58 -0.84 -8.98
CA ALA A 33 -2.25 0.28 -9.61
C ALA A 33 -3.17 -0.14 -10.77
N THR A 34 -2.84 -1.24 -11.46
CA THR A 34 -3.66 -1.78 -12.58
C THR A 34 -5.03 -2.27 -12.10
N SER A 35 -5.13 -2.63 -10.82
CA SER A 35 -6.38 -3.10 -10.20
C SER A 35 -7.29 -1.97 -9.72
N LEU A 36 -6.78 -0.72 -9.67
CA LEU A 36 -7.54 0.46 -9.31
C LEU A 36 -8.31 0.96 -10.52
N THR A 37 -9.63 0.80 -10.50
CA THR A 37 -10.52 1.32 -11.56
C THR A 37 -11.00 2.72 -11.21
N GLU A 38 -11.26 3.57 -12.21
CA GLU A 38 -11.94 4.85 -11.97
C GLU A 38 -13.29 4.65 -11.28
N ALA A 39 -13.66 5.62 -10.44
CA ALA A 39 -14.89 5.60 -9.65
C ALA A 39 -16.10 5.28 -10.53
N GLY A 40 -16.76 4.14 -10.26
CA GLY A 40 -17.94 3.67 -10.98
C GLY A 40 -17.75 2.41 -11.84
N TYR A 41 -16.56 1.81 -11.89
CA TYR A 41 -16.34 0.49 -12.51
C TYR A 41 -16.11 -0.61 -11.46
N ILE A 42 -16.39 -1.86 -11.85
CA ILE A 42 -16.21 -3.06 -11.01
C ILE A 42 -14.69 -3.32 -10.87
N GLY A 43 -14.11 -2.95 -9.73
CA GLY A 43 -12.68 -3.10 -9.39
C GLY A 43 -12.40 -2.75 -7.93
N ASP A 44 -11.15 -2.91 -7.48
CA ASP A 44 -10.71 -2.49 -6.14
C ASP A 44 -10.72 -0.95 -6.11
N ASP A 45 -11.62 -0.35 -5.34
CA ASP A 45 -11.70 1.11 -5.15
C ASP A 45 -10.49 1.61 -4.34
N VAL A 46 -10.11 2.88 -4.47
CA VAL A 46 -9.11 3.55 -3.62
C VAL A 46 -9.46 3.39 -2.13
N GLU A 47 -10.75 3.40 -1.79
CA GLU A 47 -11.23 3.14 -0.43
C GLU A 47 -10.90 1.72 0.07
N SER A 48 -10.78 0.74 -0.82
CA SER A 48 -10.40 -0.63 -0.47
C SER A 48 -8.97 -0.70 0.05
N VAL A 49 -8.07 0.16 -0.43
CA VAL A 49 -6.67 0.20 -0.01
C VAL A 49 -6.57 0.71 1.43
N LEU A 50 -7.33 1.75 1.76
CA LEU A 50 -7.41 2.27 3.13
C LEU A 50 -8.09 1.26 4.05
N SER A 51 -9.11 0.54 3.57
CA SER A 51 -9.76 -0.54 4.32
C SER A 51 -8.78 -1.67 4.63
N LYS A 52 -7.93 -2.07 3.67
CA LYS A 52 -6.84 -3.04 3.87
C LYS A 52 -5.83 -2.54 4.91
N LEU A 53 -5.47 -1.25 4.87
CA LEU A 53 -4.54 -0.66 5.85
C LEU A 53 -5.13 -0.65 7.26
N LEU A 54 -6.40 -0.26 7.40
CA LEU A 54 -7.11 -0.23 8.66
C LEU A 54 -7.24 -1.65 9.25
N ALA A 55 -7.54 -2.63 8.41
CA ALA A 55 -7.55 -4.04 8.81
C ALA A 55 -6.16 -4.51 9.26
N ALA A 56 -5.09 -4.12 8.57
CA ALA A 56 -3.71 -4.40 8.97
C ALA A 56 -3.28 -3.66 10.25
N ALA A 57 -4.03 -2.63 10.66
CA ALA A 57 -3.88 -1.90 11.90
C ALA A 57 -4.79 -2.41 13.03
N ASP A 58 -5.40 -3.60 12.89
CA ASP A 58 -6.38 -4.15 13.85
C ASP A 58 -7.59 -3.22 14.08
N ASN A 59 -8.00 -2.46 13.05
CA ASN A 59 -9.03 -1.42 13.10
C ASN A 59 -8.71 -0.24 14.04
N ASP A 60 -7.44 -0.03 14.37
CA ASP A 60 -6.96 1.13 15.11
C ASP A 60 -6.61 2.28 14.15
N VAL A 61 -7.38 3.37 14.24
CA VAL A 61 -7.24 4.54 13.37
C VAL A 61 -5.90 5.24 13.61
N GLU A 62 -5.46 5.40 14.86
CA GLU A 62 -4.20 6.09 15.18
C GLU A 62 -2.99 5.33 14.63
N LYS A 63 -3.04 3.99 14.67
CA LYS A 63 -2.01 3.14 14.03
C LYS A 63 -2.08 3.23 12.51
N ALA A 64 -3.27 3.21 11.92
CA ALA A 64 -3.44 3.30 10.47
C ALA A 64 -2.92 4.62 9.91
N GLU A 65 -3.10 5.74 10.62
CA GLU A 65 -2.55 7.06 10.23
C GLU A 65 -1.02 7.09 10.14
N ARG A 66 -0.34 6.18 10.85
CA ARG A 66 1.12 5.99 10.82
C ARG A 66 1.55 4.91 9.80
N GLY A 67 0.60 4.25 9.15
CA GLY A 67 0.81 3.14 8.25
C GLY A 67 1.44 3.52 6.91
N ILE A 68 1.85 2.50 6.17
CA ILE A 68 2.42 2.62 4.82
C ILE A 68 1.42 2.08 3.81
N VAL A 69 1.16 2.85 2.76
CA VAL A 69 0.48 2.37 1.55
C VAL A 69 1.54 2.24 0.46
N PHE A 70 1.61 1.05 -0.14
CA PHE A 70 2.47 0.77 -1.28
C PHE A 70 1.61 0.43 -2.50
N ILE A 71 1.81 1.20 -3.55
CA ILE A 71 1.15 1.02 -4.85
C ILE A 71 2.24 0.51 -5.80
N ASP A 72 2.12 -0.71 -6.31
CA ASP A 72 3.02 -1.31 -7.30
C ASP A 72 2.46 -1.12 -8.72
N GLU A 73 3.25 -1.41 -9.76
CA GLU A 73 2.83 -1.32 -11.19
C GLU A 73 2.25 0.05 -11.57
N ILE A 74 2.91 1.15 -11.14
CA ILE A 74 2.50 2.54 -11.43
C ILE A 74 3.06 3.06 -12.78
N ASP A 75 3.60 2.17 -13.61
CA ASP A 75 4.16 2.51 -14.93
C ASP A 75 3.10 2.75 -16.02
#